data_AF-A0A9E5Z3R3-F1
#
_entry.id   AF-A0A9E5Z3R3-F1
#
_cell.length_a   1.000
_cell.length_b   1.000
_cell.length_c   1.000
_cell.angle_alpha   90.00
_cell.angle_beta   90.00
_cell.angle_gamma   90.00
#
_symmetry.space_group_name_H-M   'P 1'
#
loop_
_entity.id
_entity.type
_entity.pdbx_description
1 polymer ?
#
loop_
_entity_poly.entity_id
_entity_poly.type
_entity_poly.pdbx_seq_one_letter_code
_entity_poly.pdbx_strand_id
1 'polypeptide(L)'
;PGGRCKAVGAKWKYPKGPEDKPKARKLKLVDGLPGAAKLPTHHVNHQILKMIKDGSAGRPEIYMWYCYTPVYANGEVQENIDILKDESLIPFSVCSNPFYDESAALADIILPDTPYTERWGWEDMVSPTQVPEYYIRQPAVKPLGECRDFANVCIDLADRMGFPLGVESHEAFVKASCEMTPAVKEAGGFDYMKANGVYHNPEDKPKFYSYKKVLKPDVYQAEGVVMDPATGVYWNWKKAHVASEEEALEKGYTHTKKSYAAYVGQEIDGVVYSGFKPDKLNKSGFMELYSEIMADKGFMAMPSWTPAPEHDAMQPDDLILTTYKVATQIHSRSANCKYLTEINHDNPAWINPVTAQERGIADGDKIKVKSAYGDLELISRVTPAIVPGAVAISHHCGHWEYGRYASGKAAPESGTEPDSDRIWWTSNGAHPNWIIGNRADPISGQLRFMDTVVKVEKVAASA
;
A
#
# COMPACT_ATOMS: atom_id res chain seq x y z
N PRO A 1 18.16 -16.36 -11.89
CA PRO A 1 17.36 -15.16 -12.26
C PRO A 1 16.41 -14.75 -11.12
N GLY A 2 16.85 -13.90 -10.19
CA GLY A 2 16.06 -13.59 -8.97
C GLY A 2 16.58 -12.43 -8.13
N GLY A 3 17.25 -11.44 -8.74
CA GLY A 3 17.83 -10.28 -8.04
C GLY A 3 17.87 -9.03 -8.91
N ARG A 4 16.88 -8.85 -9.79
CA ARG A 4 16.88 -7.76 -10.77
C ARG A 4 16.55 -6.42 -10.10
N CYS A 5 17.61 -5.74 -9.67
CA CYS A 5 17.81 -4.30 -9.64
C CYS A 5 16.90 -3.45 -8.75
N LYS A 6 17.45 -2.32 -8.28
CA LYS A 6 16.65 -1.27 -7.65
C LYS A 6 15.64 -0.77 -8.68
N ALA A 7 14.42 -0.51 -8.23
CA ALA A 7 13.43 0.21 -9.02
C ALA A 7 14.04 1.48 -9.63
N VAL A 8 13.84 1.68 -10.93
CA VAL A 8 14.21 2.91 -11.63
C VAL A 8 12.91 3.67 -11.87
N GLY A 9 12.74 4.80 -11.20
CA GLY A 9 11.61 5.72 -11.40
C GLY A 9 12.04 7.01 -12.10
N ALA A 10 11.05 7.79 -12.52
CA ALA A 10 11.22 9.14 -13.02
C ALA A 10 11.67 10.08 -11.90
N LYS A 11 12.69 10.90 -12.16
CA LYS A 11 13.16 11.88 -11.18
C LYS A 11 12.53 13.25 -11.40
N TRP A 12 11.20 13.30 -11.32
CA TRP A 12 10.45 14.54 -11.46
C TRP A 12 10.97 15.64 -10.53
N LYS A 13 11.15 16.83 -11.09
CA LYS A 13 11.27 18.08 -10.33
C LYS A 13 9.91 18.75 -10.37
N TYR A 14 9.49 19.29 -9.24
CA TYR A 14 8.14 19.81 -9.08
C TYR A 14 8.14 21.01 -8.11
N PRO A 15 7.16 21.92 -8.25
CA PRO A 15 6.99 23.04 -7.32
C PRO A 15 6.90 22.56 -5.88
N LYS A 16 7.56 23.26 -4.97
CA LYS A 16 7.44 23.03 -3.52
C LYS A 16 6.44 24.03 -2.95
N GLY A 17 5.63 23.58 -2.00
CA GLY A 17 4.74 24.47 -1.25
C GLY A 17 5.52 25.48 -0.40
N PRO A 18 4.82 26.45 0.20
CA PRO A 18 5.42 27.54 0.97
C PRO A 18 6.29 27.03 2.12
N GLU A 19 7.40 27.74 2.38
CA GLU A 19 8.30 27.43 3.50
C GLU A 19 7.67 27.77 4.85
N ASP A 20 6.82 28.80 4.88
CA ASP A 20 6.13 29.37 6.04
C ASP A 20 4.78 28.71 6.37
N LYS A 21 4.56 27.48 5.88
CA LYS A 21 3.32 26.74 6.17
C LYS A 21 3.10 26.49 7.68
N PRO A 22 1.83 26.44 8.13
CA PRO A 22 1.52 26.15 9.53
C PRO A 22 2.16 24.84 10.03
N LYS A 23 2.67 24.86 11.26
CA LYS A 23 3.19 23.67 11.93
C LYS A 23 2.04 22.93 12.62
N ALA A 24 1.58 21.83 12.02
CA ALA A 24 0.57 20.98 12.63
C ALA A 24 1.13 20.14 13.79
N ARG A 25 0.32 19.95 14.84
CA ARG A 25 0.56 18.92 15.86
C ARG A 25 0.50 17.56 15.18
N LYS A 26 1.53 16.73 15.35
CA LYS A 26 1.58 15.38 14.79
C LYS A 26 1.05 14.36 15.79
N LEU A 27 -0.02 13.66 15.43
CA LEU A 27 -0.48 12.47 16.15
C LEU A 27 0.30 11.25 15.63
N LYS A 28 0.78 10.39 16.54
CA LYS A 28 1.56 9.19 16.19
C LYS A 28 0.64 7.99 15.91
N LEU A 29 -0.25 8.13 14.94
CA LEU A 29 -1.29 7.13 14.64
C LEU A 29 -0.83 6.05 13.64
N VAL A 30 0.24 6.29 12.90
CA VAL A 30 0.64 5.43 11.78
C VAL A 30 1.44 4.20 12.22
N ASP A 31 2.10 4.23 13.38
CA ASP A 31 3.02 3.16 13.80
C ASP A 31 2.34 1.97 14.50
N GLY A 32 1.01 1.96 14.53
CA GLY A 32 0.21 0.91 15.16
C GLY A 32 0.31 0.89 16.69
N LEU A 33 -0.40 -0.05 17.31
CA LEU A 33 -0.43 -0.19 18.77
C LEU A 33 0.96 -0.57 19.31
N PRO A 34 1.30 -0.22 20.56
CA PRO A 34 2.57 -0.63 21.16
C PRO A 34 2.82 -2.13 21.01
N GLY A 35 3.95 -2.48 20.37
CA GLY A 35 4.32 -3.88 20.11
C GLY A 35 3.73 -4.50 18.84
N ALA A 36 2.95 -3.76 18.04
CA ALA A 36 2.37 -4.26 16.78
C ALA A 36 3.44 -4.68 15.77
N ALA A 37 4.57 -3.95 15.70
CA ALA A 37 5.69 -4.27 14.82
C ALA A 37 7.02 -3.81 15.42
N LYS A 38 8.12 -4.49 15.07
CA LYS A 38 9.48 -4.13 15.51
C LYS A 38 10.32 -3.39 14.46
N LEU A 39 9.95 -3.51 13.18
CA LEU A 39 10.61 -2.93 12.01
C LEU A 39 9.60 -2.46 10.93
N PRO A 40 8.63 -1.58 11.26
CA PRO A 40 7.64 -1.13 10.30
C PRO A 40 8.23 -0.11 9.31
N THR A 41 8.86 -0.59 8.24
CA THR A 41 9.44 0.28 7.19
C THR A 41 8.38 1.08 6.42
N HIS A 42 7.12 0.63 6.45
CA HIS A 42 5.97 1.23 5.78
C HIS A 42 4.82 1.56 6.76
N HIS A 43 5.14 1.73 8.05
CA HIS A 43 4.14 1.95 9.12
C HIS A 43 3.11 0.80 9.23
N VAL A 44 2.14 0.93 10.13
CA VAL A 44 1.07 -0.04 10.43
C VAL A 44 -0.29 0.61 10.14
N ASN A 45 -0.44 1.17 8.93
CA ASN A 45 -1.54 2.08 8.59
C ASN A 45 -2.94 1.46 8.74
N HIS A 46 -3.05 0.14 8.61
CA HIS A 46 -4.31 -0.60 8.80
C HIS A 46 -4.85 -0.47 10.25
N GLN A 47 -4.03 -0.07 11.22
CA GLN A 47 -4.41 0.14 12.61
C GLN A 47 -4.68 1.60 13.00
N ILE A 48 -4.74 2.54 12.05
CA ILE A 48 -4.99 3.97 12.37
C ILE A 48 -6.26 4.15 13.20
N LEU A 49 -7.37 3.50 12.83
CA LEU A 49 -8.62 3.58 13.59
C LEU A 49 -8.47 2.98 15.01
N LYS A 50 -7.79 1.84 15.15
CA LYS A 50 -7.48 1.27 16.47
C LYS A 50 -6.64 2.21 17.34
N MET A 51 -5.68 2.92 16.74
CA MET A 51 -4.87 3.94 17.44
C MET A 51 -5.70 5.14 17.89
N ILE A 52 -6.68 5.57 17.09
CA ILE A 52 -7.63 6.63 17.47
C ILE A 52 -8.51 6.17 18.65
N LYS A 53 -9.04 4.94 18.57
CA LYS A 53 -9.83 4.34 19.66
C LYS A 53 -9.05 4.27 20.96
N ASP A 54 -7.84 3.71 20.91
CA ASP A 54 -6.92 3.60 22.05
C ASP A 54 -6.57 4.98 22.65
N GLY A 55 -6.32 5.98 21.81
CA GLY A 55 -6.14 7.36 22.23
C GLY A 55 -4.78 7.68 22.86
N SER A 56 -3.86 6.70 23.02
CA SER A 56 -2.53 6.94 23.58
C SER A 56 -1.67 7.92 22.77
N ALA A 57 -1.93 8.02 21.47
CA ALA A 57 -1.28 8.98 20.57
C ALA A 57 -2.05 10.30 20.41
N GLY A 58 -3.13 10.50 21.18
CA GLY A 58 -4.13 11.54 20.99
C GLY A 58 -5.15 11.20 19.90
N ARG A 59 -6.18 12.02 19.77
CA ARG A 59 -7.25 11.86 18.77
C ARG A 59 -7.32 13.06 17.84
N PRO A 60 -7.68 12.85 16.56
CA PRO A 60 -7.89 13.94 15.63
C PRO A 60 -9.21 14.65 15.91
N GLU A 61 -9.24 15.97 15.69
CA GLU A 61 -10.49 16.73 15.63
C GLU A 61 -11.20 16.54 14.28
N ILE A 62 -10.42 16.29 13.22
CA ILE A 62 -10.90 15.98 11.87
C ILE A 62 -10.14 14.76 11.36
N TYR A 63 -10.85 13.72 10.93
CA TYR A 63 -10.26 12.57 10.25
C TYR A 63 -10.64 12.56 8.78
N MET A 64 -9.64 12.66 7.90
CA MET A 64 -9.84 12.65 6.45
C MET A 64 -9.23 11.41 5.81
N TRP A 65 -9.98 10.76 4.91
CA TRP A 65 -9.45 9.73 4.02
C TRP A 65 -9.69 10.08 2.55
N TYR A 66 -8.73 9.66 1.71
CA TYR A 66 -8.72 9.92 0.28
C TYR A 66 -8.18 8.69 -0.46
N CYS A 67 -8.85 8.27 -1.53
CA CYS A 67 -8.52 7.07 -2.31
C CYS A 67 -8.38 5.78 -1.46
N TYR A 68 -9.17 5.69 -0.38
CA TYR A 68 -9.09 4.62 0.61
C TYR A 68 -10.47 4.32 1.21
N THR A 69 -10.73 3.06 1.53
CA THR A 69 -12.00 2.57 2.09
C THR A 69 -11.74 1.82 3.39
N PRO A 70 -11.53 2.50 4.54
CA PRO A 70 -11.10 1.87 5.79
C PRO A 70 -11.97 0.69 6.27
N VAL A 71 -13.29 0.76 6.10
CA VAL A 71 -14.19 -0.32 6.56
C VAL A 71 -14.29 -1.49 5.58
N TYR A 72 -13.78 -1.34 4.36
CA TYR A 72 -13.71 -2.42 3.39
C TYR A 72 -12.29 -2.98 3.29
N ALA A 73 -11.26 -2.14 3.24
CA ALA A 73 -9.88 -2.54 2.98
C ALA A 73 -9.20 -3.28 4.14
N ASN A 74 -9.60 -2.99 5.39
CA ASN A 74 -9.00 -3.60 6.58
C ASN A 74 -9.85 -4.76 7.12
N GLY A 75 -9.20 -5.67 7.85
CA GLY A 75 -9.90 -6.64 8.70
C GLY A 75 -10.63 -5.97 9.87
N GLU A 76 -11.39 -6.76 10.64
CA GLU A 76 -12.23 -6.30 11.76
C GLU A 76 -13.19 -5.17 11.33
N VAL A 77 -13.92 -5.41 10.23
CA VAL A 77 -14.82 -4.45 9.59
C VAL A 77 -15.77 -3.78 10.58
N GLN A 78 -16.44 -4.57 11.45
CA GLN A 78 -17.39 -4.02 12.41
C GLN A 78 -16.75 -3.03 13.38
N GLU A 79 -15.56 -3.34 13.90
CA GLU A 79 -14.87 -2.41 14.81
C GLU A 79 -14.50 -1.10 14.10
N ASN A 80 -14.07 -1.17 12.84
CA ASN A 80 -13.77 0.04 12.06
C ASN A 80 -15.03 0.89 11.85
N ILE A 81 -16.19 0.27 11.60
CA ILE A 81 -17.49 0.96 11.50
C ILE A 81 -17.83 1.64 12.83
N ASP A 82 -17.69 0.92 13.95
CA ASP A 82 -18.02 1.44 15.28
C ASP A 82 -17.15 2.65 15.63
N ILE A 83 -15.86 2.62 15.29
CA ILE A 83 -14.94 3.74 15.52
C ILE A 83 -15.31 4.95 14.68
N LEU A 84 -15.65 4.77 13.40
CA LEU A 84 -16.02 5.89 12.53
C LEU A 84 -17.36 6.53 12.92
N LYS A 85 -18.28 5.77 13.54
CA LYS A 85 -19.56 6.28 14.02
C LYS A 85 -19.48 6.97 15.39
N ASP A 86 -18.38 6.80 16.12
CA ASP A 86 -18.23 7.37 17.46
C ASP A 86 -17.66 8.79 17.39
N GLU A 87 -18.56 9.78 17.44
CA GLU A 87 -18.21 11.21 17.45
C GLU A 87 -17.34 11.62 18.65
N SER A 88 -17.30 10.83 19.72
CA SER A 88 -16.38 11.08 20.85
C SER A 88 -14.92 10.70 20.51
N LEU A 89 -14.72 9.87 19.49
CA LEU A 89 -13.41 9.48 18.97
C LEU A 89 -13.00 10.32 17.76
N ILE A 90 -13.94 10.56 16.84
CA ILE A 90 -13.75 11.31 15.60
C ILE A 90 -14.88 12.33 15.49
N PRO A 91 -14.69 13.58 15.96
CA PRO A 91 -15.76 14.57 15.99
C PRO A 91 -16.24 15.03 14.61
N PHE A 92 -15.37 14.91 13.59
CA PHE A 92 -15.72 15.26 12.22
C PHE A 92 -14.87 14.47 11.23
N SER A 93 -15.50 13.99 10.17
CA SER A 93 -14.91 13.08 9.20
C SER A 93 -15.14 13.56 7.76
N VAL A 94 -14.10 13.43 6.94
CA VAL A 94 -14.09 13.90 5.55
C VAL A 94 -13.68 12.76 4.64
N CYS A 95 -14.51 12.45 3.64
CA CYS A 95 -14.17 11.49 2.60
C CYS A 95 -13.95 12.20 1.27
N SER A 96 -12.88 11.89 0.56
CA SER A 96 -12.74 12.24 -0.85
C SER A 96 -12.48 11.00 -1.70
N ASN A 97 -13.53 10.52 -2.36
CA ASN A 97 -13.52 9.36 -3.24
C ASN A 97 -14.36 9.64 -4.49
N PRO A 98 -14.07 8.98 -5.63
CA PRO A 98 -14.87 9.09 -6.85
C PRO A 98 -16.16 8.25 -6.83
N PHE A 99 -16.37 7.43 -5.80
CA PHE A 99 -17.54 6.57 -5.65
C PHE A 99 -18.10 6.66 -4.23
N TYR A 100 -19.41 6.44 -4.08
CA TYR A 100 -20.09 6.39 -2.78
C TYR A 100 -19.95 5.00 -2.15
N ASP A 101 -18.77 4.69 -1.64
CA ASP A 101 -18.45 3.40 -1.01
C ASP A 101 -18.88 3.30 0.47
N GLU A 102 -18.60 2.15 1.08
CA GLU A 102 -18.97 1.83 2.46
C GLU A 102 -18.38 2.80 3.49
N SER A 103 -17.21 3.37 3.21
CA SER A 103 -16.57 4.35 4.10
C SER A 103 -17.14 5.74 3.85
N ALA A 104 -17.38 6.11 2.58
CA ALA A 104 -18.03 7.38 2.24
C ALA A 104 -19.40 7.51 2.92
N ALA A 105 -20.17 6.42 3.01
CA ALA A 105 -21.45 6.38 3.71
C ALA A 105 -21.38 6.68 5.22
N LEU A 106 -20.18 6.67 5.81
CA LEU A 106 -19.94 6.97 7.22
C LEU A 106 -19.32 8.37 7.44
N ALA A 107 -19.05 9.13 6.36
CA ALA A 107 -18.45 10.46 6.48
C ALA A 107 -19.47 11.55 6.78
N ASP A 108 -19.08 12.57 7.54
CA ASP A 108 -19.89 13.79 7.75
C ASP A 108 -19.96 14.64 6.49
N ILE A 109 -18.87 14.68 5.73
CA ILE A 109 -18.81 15.35 4.43
C ILE A 109 -18.08 14.49 3.40
N ILE A 110 -18.68 14.43 2.21
CA ILE A 110 -18.08 13.83 1.03
C ILE A 110 -17.67 14.95 0.09
N LEU A 111 -16.42 14.87 -0.39
CA LEU A 111 -15.85 15.72 -1.42
C LEU A 111 -15.72 14.86 -2.69
N PRO A 112 -16.70 14.92 -3.64
CA PRO A 112 -16.69 14.07 -4.82
C PRO A 112 -15.45 14.31 -5.68
N ASP A 113 -14.58 13.30 -5.74
CA ASP A 113 -13.33 13.37 -6.48
C ASP A 113 -13.52 12.91 -7.93
N THR A 114 -12.68 13.40 -8.82
CA THR A 114 -12.69 12.98 -10.22
C THR A 114 -11.95 11.66 -10.42
N PRO A 115 -12.48 10.75 -11.27
CA PRO A 115 -11.75 9.58 -11.73
C PRO A 115 -10.55 9.96 -12.60
N TYR A 116 -9.72 8.97 -12.93
CA TYR A 116 -8.49 9.17 -13.68
C TYR A 116 -8.69 9.78 -15.09
N THR A 117 -9.87 9.68 -15.68
CA THR A 117 -10.20 10.24 -17.00
C THR A 117 -10.51 11.74 -16.98
N GLU A 118 -10.63 12.35 -15.80
CA GLU A 118 -11.17 13.69 -15.58
C GLU A 118 -10.18 14.64 -14.90
N ARG A 119 -8.92 14.20 -14.69
CA ARG A 119 -7.93 14.98 -13.94
C ARG A 119 -6.54 14.97 -14.54
N TRP A 120 -5.79 15.98 -14.13
CA TRP A 120 -4.36 16.07 -14.39
C TRP A 120 -3.57 15.20 -13.41
N GLY A 121 -2.31 14.94 -13.74
CA GLY A 121 -1.33 14.33 -12.86
C GLY A 121 -0.03 14.03 -13.59
N TRP A 122 1.01 13.69 -12.85
CA TRP A 122 2.17 13.00 -13.39
C TRP A 122 2.48 11.77 -12.54
N GLU A 123 3.01 10.73 -13.18
CA GLU A 123 3.29 9.46 -12.52
C GLU A 123 4.81 9.23 -12.42
N ASP A 124 5.23 8.64 -11.32
CA ASP A 124 6.60 8.16 -11.08
C ASP A 124 6.55 6.65 -10.84
N MET A 125 6.20 5.93 -11.91
CA MET A 125 6.12 4.47 -11.88
C MET A 125 7.50 3.86 -12.04
N VAL A 126 7.69 2.71 -11.40
CA VAL A 126 8.91 1.91 -11.59
C VAL A 126 8.91 1.36 -12.99
N SER A 127 9.96 1.66 -13.75
CA SER A 127 10.09 1.13 -15.10
C SER A 127 10.60 -0.31 -15.09
N PRO A 128 9.88 -1.25 -15.73
CA PRO A 128 10.31 -2.63 -15.85
C PRO A 128 11.53 -2.78 -16.77
N THR A 129 11.79 -1.80 -17.64
CA THR A 129 12.93 -1.78 -18.57
C THR A 129 14.21 -1.23 -17.92
N GLN A 130 14.13 -0.76 -16.67
CA GLN A 130 15.24 -0.11 -15.93
C GLN A 130 15.70 1.21 -16.55
N VAL A 131 14.83 1.84 -17.35
CA VAL A 131 15.02 3.18 -17.94
C VAL A 131 13.98 4.12 -17.30
N PRO A 132 14.36 5.32 -16.82
CA PRO A 132 13.37 6.25 -16.28
C PRO A 132 12.34 6.66 -17.35
N GLU A 133 11.05 6.48 -17.05
CA GLU A 133 9.94 6.85 -17.92
C GLU A 133 9.06 7.88 -17.20
N TYR A 134 8.81 9.00 -17.86
CA TYR A 134 8.04 10.13 -17.36
C TYR A 134 6.66 10.10 -17.99
N TYR A 135 5.60 10.11 -17.19
CA TYR A 135 4.22 10.10 -17.69
C TYR A 135 3.45 11.29 -17.16
N ILE A 136 2.59 11.86 -18.00
CA ILE A 136 1.50 12.72 -17.53
C ILE A 136 0.15 12.05 -17.76
N ARG A 137 -0.80 12.44 -16.92
CA ARG A 137 -2.22 12.19 -17.10
C ARG A 137 -2.87 13.50 -17.50
N GLN A 138 -3.69 13.46 -18.55
CA GLN A 138 -4.51 14.56 -19.00
C GLN A 138 -5.99 14.17 -18.91
N PRO A 139 -6.90 15.08 -18.51
CA PRO A 139 -8.34 14.83 -18.61
C PRO A 139 -8.73 14.54 -20.06
N ALA A 140 -9.33 13.37 -20.29
CA ALA A 140 -9.91 12.97 -21.57
C ALA A 140 -11.35 13.52 -21.70
N VAL A 141 -12.03 13.71 -20.58
CA VAL A 141 -13.38 14.31 -20.50
C VAL A 141 -13.41 15.36 -19.39
N LYS A 142 -14.41 16.23 -19.42
CA LYS A 142 -14.64 17.20 -18.33
C LYS A 142 -15.18 16.46 -17.10
N PRO A 143 -14.90 16.96 -15.88
CA PRO A 143 -15.51 16.44 -14.67
C PRO A 143 -17.02 16.30 -14.77
N LEU A 144 -17.56 15.18 -14.30
CA LEU A 144 -19.00 14.96 -14.28
C LEU A 144 -19.65 15.63 -13.06
N GLY A 145 -20.82 16.25 -13.27
CA GLY A 145 -21.54 16.96 -12.22
C GLY A 145 -20.71 18.07 -11.59
N GLU A 146 -20.65 18.10 -10.26
CA GLU A 146 -19.87 19.05 -9.47
C GLU A 146 -18.54 18.45 -8.95
N CYS A 147 -18.11 17.30 -9.49
CA CYS A 147 -16.87 16.67 -9.05
C CYS A 147 -15.67 17.58 -9.28
N ARG A 148 -14.73 17.58 -8.34
CA ARG A 148 -13.49 18.36 -8.42
C ARG A 148 -12.31 17.43 -8.18
N ASP A 149 -11.30 17.57 -9.01
CA ASP A 149 -9.98 16.95 -8.77
C ASP A 149 -9.49 17.34 -7.37
N PHE A 150 -9.25 16.33 -6.54
CA PHE A 150 -8.89 16.53 -5.15
C PHE A 150 -7.62 17.36 -4.96
N ALA A 151 -6.69 17.35 -5.91
CA ALA A 151 -5.52 18.24 -5.87
C ALA A 151 -5.94 19.72 -5.97
N ASN A 152 -6.92 20.06 -6.83
CA ASN A 152 -7.48 21.41 -6.92
C ASN A 152 -8.27 21.77 -5.66
N VAL A 153 -8.96 20.81 -5.04
CA VAL A 153 -9.61 21.01 -3.74
C VAL A 153 -8.58 21.34 -2.66
N CYS A 154 -7.45 20.63 -2.61
CA CYS A 154 -6.36 20.92 -1.68
C CYS A 154 -5.75 22.32 -1.88
N ILE A 155 -5.60 22.76 -3.14
CA ILE A 155 -5.11 24.11 -3.46
C ILE A 155 -6.09 25.17 -2.92
N ASP A 156 -7.39 25.04 -3.24
CA ASP A 156 -8.44 25.95 -2.77
C ASP A 156 -8.56 25.98 -1.25
N LEU A 157 -8.48 24.82 -0.58
CA LEU A 157 -8.47 24.74 0.88
C LEU A 157 -7.26 25.47 1.49
N ALA A 158 -6.07 25.29 0.93
CA ALA A 158 -4.86 25.97 1.41
C ALA A 158 -4.96 27.50 1.25
N ASP A 159 -5.51 27.97 0.13
CA ASP A 159 -5.77 29.40 -0.10
C ASP A 159 -6.74 29.97 0.92
N ARG A 160 -7.87 29.28 1.17
CA ARG A 160 -8.88 29.69 2.18
C ARG A 160 -8.33 29.70 3.60
N MET A 161 -7.36 28.83 3.90
CA MET A 161 -6.69 28.78 5.20
C MET A 161 -5.51 29.74 5.31
N GLY A 162 -5.20 30.51 4.26
CA GLY A 162 -4.14 31.53 4.27
C GLY A 162 -2.71 31.01 4.12
N PHE A 163 -2.52 29.82 3.53
CA PHE A 163 -1.19 29.27 3.20
C PHE A 163 -1.14 28.73 1.76
N PRO A 164 -1.26 29.60 0.74
CA PRO A 164 -1.36 29.17 -0.66
C PRO A 164 -0.21 28.25 -1.07
N LEU A 165 -0.50 27.17 -1.81
CA LEU A 165 0.50 26.15 -2.18
C LEU A 165 1.50 26.61 -3.26
N GLY A 166 1.35 27.82 -3.78
CA GLY A 166 2.22 28.38 -4.83
C GLY A 166 1.91 27.86 -6.24
N VAL A 167 0.77 27.20 -6.43
CA VAL A 167 0.23 26.77 -7.72
C VAL A 167 -1.25 27.06 -7.77
N GLU A 168 -1.76 27.49 -8.94
CA GLU A 168 -3.17 27.88 -9.13
C GLU A 168 -4.09 26.69 -9.44
N SER A 169 -3.53 25.57 -9.92
CA SER A 169 -4.27 24.37 -10.28
C SER A 169 -3.34 23.15 -10.37
N HIS A 170 -3.93 21.97 -10.42
CA HIS A 170 -3.21 20.72 -10.68
C HIS A 170 -2.58 20.71 -12.08
N GLU A 171 -3.23 21.31 -13.09
CA GLU A 171 -2.63 21.50 -14.41
C GLU A 171 -1.37 22.36 -14.33
N ALA A 172 -1.44 23.49 -13.62
CA ALA A 172 -0.30 24.37 -13.42
C ALA A 172 0.84 23.66 -12.67
N PHE A 173 0.53 22.80 -11.69
CA PHE A 173 1.50 21.96 -11.02
C PHE A 173 2.18 20.96 -11.98
N VAL A 174 1.40 20.27 -12.83
CA VAL A 174 1.96 19.33 -13.83
C VAL A 174 2.81 20.09 -14.86
N LYS A 175 2.32 21.20 -15.39
CA LYS A 175 3.05 22.06 -16.32
C LYS A 175 4.38 22.50 -15.72
N ALA A 176 4.36 23.07 -14.52
CA ALA A 176 5.58 23.49 -13.83
C ALA A 176 6.53 22.30 -13.58
N SER A 177 5.99 21.12 -13.27
CA SER A 177 6.81 19.91 -13.09
C SER A 177 7.52 19.48 -14.38
N CYS A 178 6.85 19.58 -15.54
CA CYS A 178 7.48 19.38 -16.84
C CYS A 178 8.60 20.40 -17.10
N GLU A 179 8.35 21.68 -16.83
CA GLU A 179 9.33 22.75 -17.06
C GLU A 179 10.53 22.73 -16.08
N MET A 180 10.34 22.18 -14.89
CA MET A 180 11.40 22.03 -13.88
C MET A 180 12.24 20.77 -14.09
N THR A 181 11.73 19.78 -14.81
CA THR A 181 12.39 18.48 -14.99
C THR A 181 13.29 18.53 -16.23
N PRO A 182 14.64 18.53 -16.10
CA PRO A 182 15.53 18.84 -17.21
C PRO A 182 15.33 17.97 -18.45
N ALA A 183 15.21 16.66 -18.27
CA ALA A 183 15.03 15.71 -19.37
C ALA A 183 13.68 15.92 -20.11
N VAL A 184 12.61 16.22 -19.36
CA VAL A 184 11.29 16.51 -19.94
C VAL A 184 11.28 17.87 -20.63
N LYS A 185 11.91 18.88 -20.03
CA LYS A 185 12.04 20.22 -20.62
C LYS A 185 12.80 20.17 -21.94
N GLU A 186 13.92 19.46 -21.99
CA GLU A 186 14.73 19.29 -23.20
C GLU A 186 13.97 18.58 -24.32
N ALA A 187 13.07 17.65 -23.97
CA ALA A 187 12.18 17.00 -24.93
C ALA A 187 11.08 17.92 -25.50
N GLY A 188 10.91 19.14 -24.98
CA GLY A 188 9.86 20.08 -25.38
C GLY A 188 8.84 20.38 -24.28
N GLY A 189 9.11 19.99 -23.04
CA GLY A 189 8.36 20.44 -21.86
C GLY A 189 6.90 19.98 -21.84
N PHE A 190 6.02 20.81 -21.28
CA PHE A 190 4.61 20.47 -21.12
C PHE A 190 3.90 20.18 -22.44
N ASP A 191 4.23 20.92 -23.51
CA ASP A 191 3.59 20.75 -24.82
C ASP A 191 3.96 19.40 -25.46
N TYR A 192 5.23 18.98 -25.35
CA TYR A 192 5.64 17.64 -25.75
C TYR A 192 4.87 16.57 -24.97
N MET A 193 4.77 16.74 -23.65
CA MET A 193 4.10 15.77 -22.79
C MET A 193 2.60 15.70 -23.07
N LYS A 194 1.93 16.81 -23.39
CA LYS A 194 0.52 16.78 -23.83
C LYS A 194 0.31 16.05 -25.14
N ALA A 195 1.24 16.20 -26.08
CA ALA A 195 1.15 15.55 -27.38
C ALA A 195 1.45 14.03 -27.31
N ASN A 196 2.37 13.61 -26.43
CA ASN A 196 2.89 12.23 -26.41
C ASN A 196 2.46 11.41 -25.18
N GLY A 197 2.08 12.04 -24.08
CA GLY A 197 1.68 11.42 -22.80
C GLY A 197 2.83 10.81 -21.99
N VAL A 198 3.88 10.34 -22.66
CA VAL A 198 5.05 9.69 -22.08
C VAL A 198 6.34 10.21 -22.71
N TYR A 199 7.40 10.27 -21.92
CA TYR A 199 8.76 10.52 -22.37
C TYR A 199 9.74 9.56 -21.70
N HIS A 200 10.67 9.02 -22.47
CA HIS A 200 11.92 8.47 -21.97
C HIS A 200 13.05 8.93 -22.89
N ASN A 201 14.24 9.09 -22.35
CA ASN A 201 15.40 9.39 -23.18
C ASN A 201 15.80 8.12 -23.96
N PRO A 202 15.78 8.10 -25.30
CA PRO A 202 16.19 6.93 -26.08
C PRO A 202 17.65 6.53 -25.89
N GLU A 203 18.49 7.45 -25.40
CA GLU A 203 19.90 7.20 -25.11
C GLU A 203 20.14 6.57 -23.73
N ASP A 204 19.13 6.61 -22.84
CA ASP A 204 19.25 6.04 -21.51
C ASP A 204 19.39 4.52 -21.59
N LYS A 205 20.43 4.01 -20.94
CA LYS A 205 20.69 2.57 -20.86
C LYS A 205 20.06 1.98 -19.60
N PRO A 206 19.48 0.77 -19.70
CA PRO A 206 19.00 0.03 -18.54
C PRO A 206 20.05 -0.08 -17.42
N LYS A 207 19.65 0.23 -16.19
CA LYS A 207 20.56 0.26 -15.02
C LYS A 207 20.70 -1.10 -14.34
N PHE A 208 21.15 -2.10 -15.08
CA PHE A 208 21.44 -3.42 -14.53
C PHE A 208 22.74 -3.45 -13.73
N TYR A 209 22.77 -4.25 -12.66
CA TYR A 209 24.00 -4.57 -11.92
C TYR A 209 24.79 -3.35 -11.41
N SER A 210 24.13 -2.23 -11.11
CA SER A 210 24.78 -0.99 -10.65
C SER A 210 25.65 -1.20 -9.40
N TYR A 211 25.35 -2.20 -8.58
CA TYR A 211 26.16 -2.62 -7.44
C TYR A 211 27.55 -3.14 -7.81
N LYS A 212 27.75 -3.67 -9.03
CA LYS A 212 29.04 -4.18 -9.53
C LYS A 212 29.97 -3.09 -10.06
N LYS A 213 29.55 -1.82 -10.06
CA LYS A 213 30.38 -0.72 -10.51
C LYS A 213 31.58 -0.56 -9.57
N VAL A 214 32.78 -0.82 -10.08
CA VAL A 214 34.05 -0.55 -9.38
C VAL A 214 34.20 0.95 -9.16
N LEU A 215 34.52 1.34 -7.94
CA LEU A 215 34.81 2.72 -7.56
C LEU A 215 36.29 3.01 -7.76
N LYS A 216 36.58 4.24 -8.19
CA LYS A 216 37.96 4.71 -8.33
C LYS A 216 38.53 5.09 -6.95
N PRO A 217 39.85 4.98 -6.74
CA PRO A 217 40.49 5.31 -5.45
C PRO A 217 40.16 6.69 -4.91
N ASP A 218 40.10 7.71 -5.77
CA ASP A 218 39.76 9.09 -5.40
C ASP A 218 38.37 9.22 -4.74
N VAL A 219 37.45 8.27 -4.99
CA VAL A 219 36.12 8.27 -4.37
C VAL A 219 36.16 7.78 -2.93
N TYR A 220 36.89 6.69 -2.66
CA TYR A 220 36.91 6.03 -1.34
C TYR A 220 38.13 6.41 -0.47
N GLN A 221 39.09 7.15 -1.05
CA GLN A 221 40.18 7.83 -0.34
C GLN A 221 39.93 9.34 -0.19
N ALA A 222 38.72 9.80 -0.51
CA ALA A 222 38.33 11.19 -0.33
C ALA A 222 38.36 11.61 1.14
N GLU A 223 38.46 12.92 1.38
CA GLU A 223 38.50 13.48 2.71
C GLU A 223 37.30 13.04 3.58
N GLY A 224 37.61 12.55 4.79
CA GLY A 224 36.62 12.09 5.75
C GLY A 224 36.00 10.73 5.43
N VAL A 225 36.50 10.00 4.42
CA VAL A 225 36.10 8.62 4.15
C VAL A 225 37.02 7.64 4.88
N VAL A 226 36.42 6.71 5.61
CA VAL A 226 37.10 5.61 6.28
C VAL A 226 36.49 4.27 5.90
N MET A 227 37.26 3.20 6.04
CA MET A 227 36.79 1.83 5.90
C MET A 227 36.49 1.26 7.29
N ASP A 228 35.28 0.75 7.47
CA ASP A 228 34.91 -0.01 8.66
C ASP A 228 35.38 -1.47 8.50
N PRO A 229 36.39 -1.93 9.27
CA PRO A 229 36.98 -3.26 9.10
C PRO A 229 36.01 -4.40 9.42
N ALA A 230 34.98 -4.16 10.23
CA ALA A 230 33.99 -5.19 10.56
C ALA A 230 33.11 -5.53 9.36
N THR A 231 32.84 -4.55 8.50
CA THR A 231 31.88 -4.67 7.40
C THR A 231 32.50 -4.55 6.01
N GLY A 232 33.71 -3.99 5.89
CA GLY A 232 34.33 -3.60 4.62
C GLY A 232 33.68 -2.36 3.97
N VAL A 233 32.80 -1.67 4.69
CA VAL A 233 32.11 -0.48 4.17
C VAL A 233 33.05 0.71 4.20
N TYR A 234 33.21 1.36 3.07
CA TYR A 234 33.71 2.72 3.00
C TYR A 234 32.57 3.71 3.23
N TRP A 235 32.72 4.64 4.17
CA TRP A 235 31.72 5.64 4.50
C TRP A 235 32.35 6.96 4.95
N ASN A 236 31.64 8.06 4.76
CA ASN A 236 32.14 9.38 5.08
C ASN A 236 31.69 9.85 6.48
N TRP A 237 32.55 9.76 7.48
CA TRP A 237 32.20 10.08 8.86
C TRP A 237 31.85 11.57 9.07
N LYS A 238 32.47 12.48 8.29
CA LYS A 238 32.13 13.91 8.31
C LYS A 238 30.70 14.15 7.82
N LYS A 239 30.28 13.49 6.75
CA LYS A 239 28.88 13.54 6.24
C LYS A 239 27.90 12.89 7.20
N ALA A 240 28.36 11.95 8.02
CA ALA A 240 27.56 11.36 9.10
C ALA A 240 27.57 12.21 10.39
N HIS A 241 28.29 13.35 10.40
CA HIS A 241 28.43 14.25 11.56
C HIS A 241 29.04 13.59 12.80
N VAL A 242 29.98 12.66 12.61
CA VAL A 242 30.81 12.12 13.70
C VAL A 242 31.92 13.13 14.04
N ALA A 243 32.33 13.22 15.32
CA ALA A 243 33.20 14.32 15.76
C ALA A 243 34.65 14.14 15.31
N SER A 244 35.15 12.90 15.26
CA SER A 244 36.50 12.60 14.77
C SER A 244 36.56 11.27 14.01
N GLU A 245 37.71 11.04 13.37
CA GLU A 245 37.99 9.79 12.68
C GLU A 245 38.15 8.62 13.66
N GLU A 246 38.77 8.85 14.81
CA GLU A 246 38.95 7.85 15.86
C GLU A 246 37.59 7.37 16.38
N GLU A 247 36.65 8.29 16.66
CA GLU A 247 35.29 7.95 17.08
C GLU A 247 34.56 7.15 15.99
N ALA A 248 34.78 7.48 14.72
CA ALA A 248 34.16 6.78 13.60
C ALA A 248 34.66 5.33 13.49
N LEU A 249 35.97 5.11 13.64
CA LEU A 249 36.59 3.78 13.61
C LEU A 249 36.22 2.95 14.84
N GLU A 250 36.08 3.56 16.02
CA GLU A 250 35.67 2.88 17.25
C GLU A 250 34.20 2.44 17.19
N LYS A 251 33.29 3.32 16.75
CA LYS A 251 31.86 3.00 16.65
C LYS A 251 31.55 2.09 15.47
N GLY A 252 32.28 2.22 14.36
CA GLY A 252 31.99 1.52 13.12
C GLY A 252 30.77 2.06 12.38
N TYR A 253 30.58 1.58 11.15
CA TYR A 253 29.55 2.08 10.24
C TYR A 253 28.14 1.69 10.70
N THR A 254 27.90 0.42 11.01
CA THR A 254 26.56 -0.12 11.31
C THR A 254 25.97 0.46 12.60
N HIS A 255 26.81 0.74 13.60
CA HIS A 255 26.38 1.31 14.89
C HIS A 255 26.35 2.85 14.89
N THR A 256 26.83 3.51 13.84
CA THR A 256 26.73 4.97 13.72
C THR A 256 25.37 5.39 13.17
N LYS A 257 24.57 6.10 13.98
CA LYS A 257 23.21 6.52 13.63
C LYS A 257 23.15 7.24 12.27
N LYS A 258 22.32 6.73 11.36
CA LYS A 258 22.09 7.28 10.00
C LYS A 258 23.33 7.33 9.09
N SER A 259 24.39 6.57 9.40
CA SER A 259 25.58 6.45 8.56
C SER A 259 25.27 5.95 7.14
N TYR A 260 24.13 5.27 6.92
CA TYR A 260 23.62 4.92 5.59
C TYR A 260 23.62 6.07 4.58
N ALA A 261 23.36 7.30 5.03
CA ALA A 261 23.36 8.48 4.16
C ALA A 261 24.77 8.85 3.68
N ALA A 262 25.79 8.43 4.43
CA ALA A 262 27.20 8.68 4.18
C ALA A 262 27.95 7.47 3.59
N TYR A 263 27.25 6.39 3.26
CA TYR A 263 27.83 5.23 2.57
C TYR A 263 28.50 5.64 1.25
N VAL A 264 29.72 5.14 1.02
CA VAL A 264 30.52 5.39 -0.18
C VAL A 264 30.61 4.15 -1.05
N GLY A 265 31.04 3.02 -0.51
CA GLY A 265 31.25 1.78 -1.25
C GLY A 265 31.47 0.57 -0.34
N GLN A 266 31.59 -0.59 -0.93
CA GLN A 266 31.81 -1.86 -0.25
C GLN A 266 33.03 -2.56 -0.82
N GLU A 267 33.97 -2.94 0.03
CA GLU A 267 35.10 -3.78 -0.35
C GLU A 267 34.70 -5.25 -0.47
N ILE A 268 35.11 -5.89 -1.56
CA ILE A 268 34.96 -7.32 -1.79
C ILE A 268 36.26 -7.81 -2.43
N ASP A 269 36.98 -8.69 -1.76
CA ASP A 269 38.25 -9.27 -2.24
C ASP A 269 39.27 -8.22 -2.70
N GLY A 270 39.42 -7.14 -1.94
CA GLY A 270 40.37 -6.04 -2.23
C GLY A 270 39.91 -5.06 -3.33
N VAL A 271 38.69 -5.20 -3.85
CA VAL A 271 38.12 -4.28 -4.84
C VAL A 271 36.92 -3.54 -4.22
N VAL A 272 36.93 -2.21 -4.32
CA VAL A 272 35.84 -1.37 -3.81
C VAL A 272 34.77 -1.20 -4.87
N TYR A 273 33.58 -1.74 -4.61
CA TYR A 273 32.40 -1.64 -5.45
C TYR A 273 31.43 -0.60 -4.92
N SER A 274 30.50 -0.16 -5.79
CA SER A 274 29.35 0.63 -5.35
C SER A 274 28.49 -0.16 -4.36
N GLY A 275 28.42 -1.49 -4.49
CA GLY A 275 27.64 -2.38 -3.64
C GLY A 275 26.14 -2.09 -3.69
N PHE A 276 25.40 -2.81 -2.86
CA PHE A 276 23.99 -2.56 -2.59
C PHE A 276 23.85 -1.35 -1.66
N LYS A 277 24.02 -0.15 -2.22
CA LYS A 277 23.92 1.11 -1.48
C LYS A 277 22.68 1.11 -0.56
N PRO A 278 22.81 1.36 0.74
CA PRO A 278 21.66 1.35 1.64
C PRO A 278 20.72 2.55 1.42
N ASP A 279 19.48 2.45 1.92
CA ASP A 279 18.43 3.45 1.73
C ASP A 279 18.12 4.24 3.02
N LYS A 280 17.72 3.55 4.08
CA LYS A 280 17.23 4.10 5.36
C LYS A 280 17.72 3.32 6.58
N LEU A 281 18.46 2.23 6.36
CA LEU A 281 19.05 1.38 7.38
C LEU A 281 20.54 1.25 7.10
N ASN A 282 21.36 1.19 8.15
CA ASN A 282 22.79 0.98 8.02
C ASN A 282 23.02 -0.48 7.62
N LYS A 283 23.40 -0.73 6.36
CA LYS A 283 23.64 -2.08 5.81
C LYS A 283 24.99 -2.14 5.13
N SER A 284 25.64 -3.28 5.18
CA SER A 284 27.03 -3.53 4.79
C SER A 284 27.30 -3.51 3.27
N GLY A 285 26.46 -2.89 2.44
CA GLY A 285 26.65 -2.87 0.98
C GLY A 285 26.64 -4.25 0.27
N PHE A 286 26.62 -5.36 1.02
CA PHE A 286 26.43 -6.71 0.55
C PHE A 286 24.95 -7.02 0.29
N MET A 287 24.71 -8.15 -0.38
CA MET A 287 23.42 -8.82 -0.29
C MET A 287 23.41 -9.64 1.00
N GLU A 288 22.88 -9.04 2.06
CA GLU A 288 22.87 -9.64 3.41
C GLU A 288 21.93 -10.84 3.47
N LEU A 289 22.49 -12.05 3.54
CA LEU A 289 21.75 -13.26 3.94
C LEU A 289 21.63 -13.33 5.47
N TYR A 290 22.69 -12.96 6.19
CA TYR A 290 22.67 -12.76 7.63
C TYR A 290 22.41 -11.28 7.91
N SER A 291 21.37 -10.97 8.67
CA SER A 291 21.01 -9.60 9.05
C SER A 291 21.28 -9.35 10.53
N GLU A 292 22.33 -8.59 10.81
CA GLU A 292 22.64 -8.10 12.17
C GLU A 292 21.49 -7.28 12.74
N ILE A 293 20.83 -6.46 11.91
CA ILE A 293 19.65 -5.67 12.31
C ILE A 293 18.54 -6.57 12.87
N MET A 294 18.33 -7.74 12.28
CA MET A 294 17.33 -8.71 12.76
C MET A 294 17.80 -9.36 14.06
N ALA A 295 19.07 -9.78 14.13
CA ALA A 295 19.68 -10.38 15.33
C ALA A 295 19.57 -9.44 16.54
N ASP A 296 19.95 -8.17 16.39
CA ASP A 296 19.91 -7.14 17.44
C ASP A 296 18.49 -6.88 17.97
N LYS A 297 17.47 -7.20 17.15
CA LYS A 297 16.06 -7.06 17.50
C LYS A 297 15.44 -8.36 18.02
N GLY A 298 16.25 -9.40 18.23
CA GLY A 298 15.83 -10.69 18.75
C GLY A 298 15.12 -11.58 17.72
N PHE A 299 15.31 -11.31 16.43
CA PHE A 299 14.76 -12.14 15.35
C PHE A 299 15.83 -13.04 14.74
N MET A 300 15.38 -14.05 14.01
CA MET A 300 16.25 -14.90 13.21
C MET A 300 17.02 -14.06 12.19
N ALA A 301 18.34 -14.12 12.26
CA ALA A 301 19.23 -13.33 11.41
C ALA A 301 19.30 -13.86 9.97
N MET A 302 19.07 -15.15 9.77
CA MET A 302 19.04 -15.82 8.47
C MET A 302 17.59 -16.05 8.03
N PRO A 303 17.30 -16.14 6.70
CA PRO A 303 16.02 -16.65 6.21
C PRO A 303 15.67 -17.97 6.90
N SER A 304 14.62 -17.92 7.72
CA SER A 304 14.22 -19.02 8.60
C SER A 304 12.71 -19.13 8.59
N TRP A 305 12.21 -20.33 8.92
CA TRP A 305 10.78 -20.53 9.12
C TRP A 305 10.34 -19.90 10.44
N THR A 306 9.24 -19.14 10.41
CA THR A 306 8.57 -18.60 11.59
C THR A 306 7.09 -18.99 11.48
N PRO A 307 6.51 -19.69 12.47
CA PRO A 307 5.09 -20.00 12.45
C PRO A 307 4.26 -18.72 12.61
N ALA A 308 3.07 -18.70 12.01
CA ALA A 308 2.07 -17.70 12.35
C ALA A 308 1.58 -17.97 13.78
N PRO A 309 1.57 -16.98 14.70
CA PRO A 309 1.24 -17.21 16.10
C PRO A 309 -0.10 -17.92 16.34
N GLU A 310 -1.11 -17.63 15.53
CA GLU A 310 -2.44 -18.21 15.61
C GLU A 310 -2.47 -19.68 15.14
N HIS A 311 -1.49 -20.13 14.36
CA HIS A 311 -1.41 -21.52 13.89
C HIS A 311 -0.98 -22.49 14.99
N ASP A 312 -0.19 -22.03 15.97
CA ASP A 312 0.23 -22.85 17.11
C ASP A 312 -0.96 -23.28 17.99
N ALA A 313 -2.07 -22.54 17.94
CA ALA A 313 -3.29 -22.80 18.70
C ALA A 313 -4.38 -23.55 17.90
N MET A 314 -4.11 -23.90 16.64
CA MET A 314 -5.08 -24.58 15.78
C MET A 314 -5.49 -25.94 16.34
N GLN A 315 -6.79 -26.22 16.26
CA GLN A 315 -7.36 -27.53 16.52
C GLN A 315 -7.35 -28.39 15.24
N PRO A 316 -7.43 -29.73 15.34
CA PRO A 316 -7.39 -30.61 14.16
C PRO A 316 -8.45 -30.29 13.08
N ASP A 317 -9.61 -29.78 13.48
CA ASP A 317 -10.71 -29.45 12.56
C ASP A 317 -10.64 -28.03 11.99
N ASP A 318 -9.72 -27.19 12.49
CA ASP A 318 -9.55 -25.83 12.03
C ASP A 318 -8.91 -25.79 10.64
N LEU A 319 -9.29 -24.78 9.85
CA LEU A 319 -8.74 -24.51 8.52
C LEU A 319 -8.03 -23.16 8.51
N ILE A 320 -7.13 -22.99 7.55
CA ILE A 320 -6.52 -21.69 7.25
C ILE A 320 -7.33 -21.00 6.16
N LEU A 321 -7.85 -19.81 6.46
CA LEU A 321 -8.41 -18.91 5.45
C LEU A 321 -7.27 -18.18 4.73
N THR A 322 -7.22 -18.36 3.42
CA THR A 322 -6.40 -17.54 2.51
C THR A 322 -7.29 -16.70 1.62
N THR A 323 -6.83 -15.52 1.25
CA THR A 323 -7.49 -14.70 0.23
C THR A 323 -6.73 -14.74 -1.09
N TYR A 324 -7.41 -14.41 -2.17
CA TYR A 324 -6.78 -14.27 -3.49
C TYR A 324 -7.45 -13.15 -4.27
N LYS A 325 -6.83 -12.78 -5.39
CA LYS A 325 -7.37 -11.79 -6.33
C LYS A 325 -7.73 -12.47 -7.64
N VAL A 326 -8.81 -12.01 -8.26
CA VAL A 326 -9.18 -12.42 -9.62
C VAL A 326 -8.62 -11.44 -10.63
N ALA A 327 -8.32 -11.90 -11.85
CA ALA A 327 -7.67 -11.08 -12.87
C ALA A 327 -8.56 -9.93 -13.39
N THR A 328 -9.87 -10.04 -13.20
CA THR A 328 -10.90 -9.13 -13.72
C THR A 328 -11.22 -7.98 -12.76
N GLN A 329 -10.90 -8.10 -11.47
CA GLN A 329 -11.24 -7.12 -10.45
C GLN A 329 -9.98 -6.44 -9.88
N ILE A 330 -10.07 -5.13 -9.64
CA ILE A 330 -9.00 -4.24 -9.20
C ILE A 330 -9.29 -3.78 -7.77
N HIS A 331 -8.69 -4.48 -6.81
CA HIS A 331 -8.84 -4.19 -5.38
C HIS A 331 -10.33 -4.05 -5.00
N SER A 332 -10.72 -2.91 -4.42
CA SER A 332 -12.07 -2.57 -3.96
C SER A 332 -12.82 -1.59 -4.89
N ARG A 333 -12.36 -1.40 -6.14
CA ARG A 333 -12.77 -0.23 -6.96
C ARG A 333 -13.45 -0.55 -8.28
N SER A 334 -13.49 -1.81 -8.68
CA SER A 334 -14.03 -2.23 -9.98
C SER A 334 -15.31 -3.05 -9.87
N ALA A 335 -15.76 -3.40 -8.67
CA ALA A 335 -16.97 -4.18 -8.45
C ALA A 335 -18.24 -3.47 -8.94
N ASN A 336 -18.18 -2.15 -9.18
CA ASN A 336 -19.28 -1.41 -9.79
C ASN A 336 -19.07 -1.11 -11.29
N CYS A 337 -18.11 -1.79 -11.93
CA CYS A 337 -17.98 -1.79 -13.38
C CYS A 337 -18.75 -3.00 -13.94
N LYS A 338 -19.89 -2.74 -14.60
CA LYS A 338 -20.80 -3.77 -15.10
C LYS A 338 -20.08 -4.95 -15.79
N TYR A 339 -19.23 -4.66 -16.77
CA TYR A 339 -18.56 -5.70 -17.56
C TYR A 339 -17.61 -6.58 -16.74
N LEU A 340 -16.97 -6.03 -15.70
CA LEU A 340 -16.08 -6.79 -14.84
C LEU A 340 -16.86 -7.63 -13.84
N THR A 341 -17.94 -7.07 -13.30
CA THR A 341 -18.83 -7.73 -12.36
C THR A 341 -19.66 -8.83 -13.03
N GLU A 342 -20.06 -8.66 -14.28
CA GLU A 342 -20.70 -9.72 -15.06
C GLU A 342 -19.86 -11.00 -15.09
N ILE A 343 -18.53 -10.86 -15.17
CA ILE A 343 -17.59 -12.01 -15.14
C ILE A 343 -17.36 -12.52 -13.71
N ASN A 344 -17.26 -11.63 -12.72
CA ASN A 344 -17.01 -11.95 -11.32
C ASN A 344 -17.84 -11.08 -10.37
N HIS A 345 -19.11 -11.47 -10.18
CA HIS A 345 -20.07 -10.86 -9.25
C HIS A 345 -20.12 -11.61 -7.90
N ASP A 346 -19.69 -12.87 -7.87
CA ASP A 346 -19.67 -13.71 -6.67
C ASP A 346 -18.26 -14.24 -6.37
N ASN A 347 -18.02 -14.61 -5.12
CA ASN A 347 -16.77 -15.12 -4.61
C ASN A 347 -16.97 -16.37 -3.72
N PRO A 348 -17.42 -17.50 -4.30
CA PRO A 348 -17.64 -18.73 -3.54
C PRO A 348 -16.36 -19.17 -2.82
N ALA A 349 -16.51 -19.78 -1.66
CA ALA A 349 -15.41 -20.28 -0.84
C ALA A 349 -14.85 -21.57 -1.43
N TRP A 350 -13.61 -21.54 -1.91
CA TRP A 350 -12.95 -22.71 -2.48
C TRP A 350 -12.50 -23.63 -1.35
N ILE A 351 -12.89 -24.90 -1.44
CA ILE A 351 -12.52 -25.94 -0.47
C ILE A 351 -12.05 -27.20 -1.20
N ASN A 352 -11.02 -27.85 -0.67
CA ASN A 352 -10.48 -29.07 -1.28
C ASN A 352 -11.49 -30.24 -1.17
N PRO A 353 -11.59 -31.15 -2.16
CA PRO A 353 -12.49 -32.30 -2.10
C PRO A 353 -12.34 -33.18 -0.85
N VAL A 354 -11.11 -33.39 -0.36
CA VAL A 354 -10.84 -34.17 0.87
C VAL A 354 -11.40 -33.43 2.08
N THR A 355 -11.03 -32.16 2.27
CA THR A 355 -11.54 -31.30 3.35
C THR A 355 -13.06 -31.19 3.35
N ALA A 356 -13.67 -31.10 2.17
CA ALA A 356 -15.11 -30.99 1.98
C ALA A 356 -15.83 -32.30 2.33
N GLN A 357 -15.30 -33.44 1.88
CA GLN A 357 -15.85 -34.76 2.16
C GLN A 357 -15.89 -35.05 3.67
N GLU A 358 -14.83 -34.71 4.40
CA GLU A 358 -14.76 -34.84 5.87
C GLU A 358 -15.85 -34.05 6.59
N ARG A 359 -16.35 -32.98 5.96
CA ARG A 359 -17.34 -32.04 6.52
C ARG A 359 -18.74 -32.20 5.91
N GLY A 360 -18.94 -33.19 5.04
CA GLY A 360 -20.23 -33.40 4.35
C GLY A 360 -20.65 -32.22 3.45
N ILE A 361 -19.68 -31.47 2.93
CA ILE A 361 -19.89 -30.32 2.04
C ILE A 361 -19.78 -30.80 0.60
N ALA A 362 -20.83 -30.58 -0.19
CA ALA A 362 -20.87 -30.75 -1.63
C ALA A 362 -20.68 -29.41 -2.35
N ASP A 363 -20.28 -29.44 -3.62
CA ASP A 363 -20.18 -28.24 -4.44
C ASP A 363 -21.53 -27.51 -4.53
N GLY A 364 -21.54 -26.20 -4.34
CA GLY A 364 -22.76 -25.40 -4.32
C GLY A 364 -23.49 -25.38 -2.98
N ASP A 365 -23.06 -26.14 -1.98
CA ASP A 365 -23.65 -26.04 -0.63
C ASP A 365 -23.38 -24.67 -0.01
N LYS A 366 -24.37 -24.16 0.71
CA LYS A 366 -24.18 -23.01 1.60
C LYS A 366 -23.35 -23.44 2.80
N ILE A 367 -22.28 -22.71 3.07
CA ILE A 367 -21.37 -22.95 4.19
C ILE A 367 -21.23 -21.71 5.04
N LYS A 368 -20.93 -21.91 6.32
CA LYS A 368 -20.54 -20.86 7.26
C LYS A 368 -19.05 -20.97 7.54
N VAL A 369 -18.34 -19.87 7.36
CA VAL A 369 -16.92 -19.71 7.65
C VAL A 369 -16.80 -18.80 8.85
N LYS A 370 -16.31 -19.31 9.98
CA LYS A 370 -16.26 -18.61 11.26
C LYS A 370 -14.83 -18.45 11.75
N SER A 371 -14.47 -17.24 12.16
CA SER A 371 -13.22 -16.94 12.85
C SER A 371 -13.49 -16.39 14.26
N ALA A 372 -12.44 -15.93 14.94
CA ALA A 372 -12.59 -15.18 16.19
C ALA A 372 -13.22 -13.79 16.01
N TYR A 373 -13.30 -13.29 14.77
CA TYR A 373 -13.72 -11.91 14.45
C TYR A 373 -15.16 -11.82 13.96
N GLY A 374 -15.73 -12.94 13.51
CA GLY A 374 -17.10 -13.01 13.01
C GLY A 374 -17.36 -14.30 12.25
N ASP A 375 -18.51 -14.35 11.58
CA ASP A 375 -18.84 -15.40 10.63
C ASP A 375 -19.35 -14.84 9.30
N LEU A 376 -19.21 -15.64 8.26
CA LEU A 376 -19.57 -15.32 6.89
C LEU A 376 -20.25 -16.52 6.26
N GLU A 377 -21.40 -16.31 5.62
CA GLU A 377 -22.07 -17.36 4.86
C GLU A 377 -21.81 -17.18 3.37
N LEU A 378 -21.35 -18.24 2.71
CA LEU A 378 -20.97 -18.26 1.30
C LEU A 378 -21.42 -19.56 0.65
N ILE A 379 -21.43 -19.59 -0.67
CA ILE A 379 -21.54 -20.84 -1.42
C ILE A 379 -20.16 -21.49 -1.50
N SER A 380 -20.10 -22.80 -1.28
CA SER A 380 -18.87 -23.58 -1.44
C SER A 380 -18.58 -23.87 -2.92
N ARG A 381 -17.30 -23.84 -3.25
CA ARG A 381 -16.76 -24.38 -4.50
C ARG A 381 -15.77 -25.50 -4.17
N VAL A 382 -16.18 -26.74 -4.38
CA VAL A 382 -15.34 -27.91 -4.12
C VAL A 382 -14.39 -28.12 -5.30
N THR A 383 -13.09 -27.92 -5.09
CA THR A 383 -12.11 -27.91 -6.18
C THR A 383 -10.72 -28.39 -5.74
N PRO A 384 -10.00 -29.18 -6.54
CA PRO A 384 -8.63 -29.58 -6.23
C PRO A 384 -7.61 -28.43 -6.39
N ALA A 385 -8.04 -27.24 -6.82
CA ALA A 385 -7.20 -26.06 -6.99
C ALA A 385 -6.75 -25.41 -5.66
N ILE A 386 -7.20 -25.95 -4.52
CA ILE A 386 -6.78 -25.54 -3.18
C ILE A 386 -6.29 -26.77 -2.41
N VAL A 387 -5.30 -26.57 -1.53
CA VAL A 387 -4.71 -27.62 -0.69
C VAL A 387 -5.70 -28.09 0.40
N PRO A 388 -5.68 -29.36 0.83
CA PRO A 388 -6.38 -29.79 2.04
C PRO A 388 -6.01 -28.93 3.26
N GLY A 389 -6.94 -28.76 4.20
CA GLY A 389 -6.72 -27.93 5.40
C GLY A 389 -6.87 -26.41 5.20
N ALA A 390 -7.19 -25.94 3.98
CA ALA A 390 -7.42 -24.53 3.70
C ALA A 390 -8.80 -24.25 3.08
N VAL A 391 -9.25 -23.00 3.23
CA VAL A 391 -10.38 -22.42 2.50
C VAL A 391 -9.92 -21.12 1.85
N ALA A 392 -10.28 -20.88 0.59
CA ALA A 392 -9.89 -19.67 -0.13
C ALA A 392 -11.10 -18.85 -0.56
N ILE A 393 -11.09 -17.55 -0.24
CA ILE A 393 -12.15 -16.61 -0.63
C ILE A 393 -11.52 -15.44 -1.37
N SER A 394 -12.04 -15.09 -2.54
CA SER A 394 -11.55 -13.91 -3.25
C SER A 394 -11.81 -12.67 -2.41
N HIS A 395 -10.81 -11.78 -2.31
CA HIS A 395 -10.94 -10.50 -1.62
C HIS A 395 -11.97 -9.56 -2.28
N HIS A 396 -12.31 -9.82 -3.53
CA HIS A 396 -13.29 -9.03 -4.27
C HIS A 396 -14.71 -9.47 -3.91
N CYS A 397 -15.68 -8.58 -4.18
CA CYS A 397 -17.13 -8.74 -3.89
C CYS A 397 -17.51 -8.41 -2.43
N GLY A 398 -18.80 -8.57 -2.11
CA GLY A 398 -19.35 -8.32 -0.78
C GLY A 398 -19.48 -6.84 -0.42
N HIS A 399 -19.56 -5.96 -1.41
CA HIS A 399 -19.90 -4.56 -1.18
C HIS A 399 -21.33 -4.45 -0.66
N TRP A 400 -21.54 -3.60 0.34
CA TRP A 400 -22.88 -3.28 0.85
C TRP A 400 -23.29 -1.84 0.56
N GLU A 401 -22.39 -1.04 -0.01
CA GLU A 401 -22.69 0.29 -0.57
C GLU A 401 -22.19 0.35 -2.03
N TYR A 402 -21.48 1.41 -2.42
CA TYR A 402 -20.85 1.57 -3.73
C TYR A 402 -21.83 1.84 -4.88
N GLY A 403 -22.59 0.84 -5.31
CA GLY A 403 -23.56 1.00 -6.38
C GLY A 403 -24.16 -0.31 -6.89
N ARG A 404 -25.06 -0.18 -7.87
CA ARG A 404 -26.01 -1.22 -8.27
C ARG A 404 -25.38 -2.53 -8.72
N TYR A 405 -24.20 -2.47 -9.34
CA TYR A 405 -23.51 -3.68 -9.80
C TYR A 405 -22.74 -4.33 -8.66
N ALA A 406 -22.18 -3.55 -7.73
CA ALA A 406 -21.35 -4.04 -6.64
C ALA A 406 -22.16 -4.62 -5.47
N SER A 407 -23.30 -4.00 -5.13
CA SER A 407 -24.10 -4.34 -3.95
C SER A 407 -25.57 -4.62 -4.23
N GLY A 408 -26.03 -4.43 -5.48
CA GLY A 408 -27.45 -4.49 -5.82
C GLY A 408 -28.24 -3.25 -5.39
N LYS A 409 -27.64 -2.31 -4.65
CA LYS A 409 -28.29 -1.06 -4.23
C LYS A 409 -28.06 0.04 -5.27
N ALA A 410 -29.11 0.77 -5.63
CA ALA A 410 -28.94 1.99 -6.40
C ALA A 410 -28.15 3.03 -5.59
N ALA A 411 -27.25 3.78 -6.24
CA ALA A 411 -26.67 4.96 -5.61
C ALA A 411 -27.79 6.01 -5.41
N PRO A 412 -27.74 6.83 -4.33
CA PRO A 412 -28.79 7.79 -3.98
C PRO A 412 -29.18 8.74 -5.13
N GLU A 413 -28.21 9.11 -5.96
CA GLU A 413 -28.35 10.06 -7.08
C GLU A 413 -28.16 9.36 -8.45
N SER A 414 -28.77 8.19 -8.67
CA SER A 414 -28.59 7.46 -9.94
C SER A 414 -29.80 7.50 -10.86
N GLY A 415 -29.56 7.86 -12.12
CA GLY A 415 -30.57 7.78 -13.19
C GLY A 415 -30.89 6.34 -13.61
N THR A 416 -31.95 6.17 -14.39
CA THR A 416 -32.22 4.92 -15.10
C THR A 416 -31.18 4.73 -16.19
N GLU A 417 -30.42 3.64 -16.13
CA GLU A 417 -29.38 3.33 -17.11
C GLU A 417 -29.84 2.08 -17.88
N PRO A 418 -29.87 2.12 -19.23
CA PRO A 418 -30.47 1.04 -20.05
C PRO A 418 -29.87 -0.34 -19.82
N ASP A 419 -28.67 -0.38 -19.25
CA ASP A 419 -27.88 -1.58 -19.07
C ASP A 419 -28.19 -2.30 -17.76
N SER A 420 -28.99 -1.68 -16.89
CA SER A 420 -29.44 -2.24 -15.61
C SER A 420 -30.48 -3.34 -15.77
N ASP A 421 -31.26 -3.32 -16.85
CA ASP A 421 -32.20 -4.41 -17.20
C ASP A 421 -31.48 -5.68 -17.67
N ARG A 422 -30.15 -5.61 -17.88
CA ARG A 422 -29.31 -6.72 -18.37
C ARG A 422 -28.54 -7.43 -17.26
N ILE A 423 -28.79 -7.07 -16.00
CA ILE A 423 -28.17 -7.73 -14.85
C ILE A 423 -28.84 -9.12 -14.69
N TRP A 424 -28.11 -10.18 -15.02
CA TRP A 424 -28.61 -11.56 -14.91
C TRP A 424 -28.17 -12.26 -13.62
N TRP A 425 -27.21 -11.69 -12.89
CA TRP A 425 -26.75 -12.22 -11.61
C TRP A 425 -27.56 -11.64 -10.45
N THR A 426 -27.69 -12.42 -9.38
CA THR A 426 -28.46 -12.07 -8.18
C THR A 426 -27.63 -12.05 -6.91
N SER A 427 -26.38 -12.55 -6.99
CA SER A 427 -25.42 -12.56 -5.88
C SER A 427 -24.37 -11.47 -6.08
N ASN A 428 -23.96 -10.86 -4.97
CA ASN A 428 -22.87 -9.89 -4.92
C ASN A 428 -21.70 -10.40 -4.06
N GLY A 429 -21.68 -11.70 -3.73
CA GLY A 429 -20.69 -12.32 -2.86
C GLY A 429 -20.68 -11.78 -1.43
N ALA A 430 -19.62 -12.08 -0.69
CA ALA A 430 -19.44 -11.63 0.68
C ALA A 430 -17.97 -11.31 0.98
N HIS A 431 -17.71 -10.24 1.72
CA HIS A 431 -16.34 -9.73 1.84
C HIS A 431 -15.56 -10.46 2.93
N PRO A 432 -14.42 -11.15 2.66
CA PRO A 432 -13.72 -11.94 3.67
C PRO A 432 -13.15 -11.12 4.84
N ASN A 433 -12.97 -9.80 4.67
CA ASN A 433 -12.44 -8.96 5.74
C ASN A 433 -13.36 -8.88 6.97
N TRP A 434 -14.64 -9.22 6.85
CA TRP A 434 -15.55 -9.37 8.01
C TRP A 434 -15.07 -10.41 9.02
N ILE A 435 -14.32 -11.40 8.56
CA ILE A 435 -13.81 -12.50 9.40
C ILE A 435 -12.29 -12.54 9.50
N ILE A 436 -11.57 -11.56 8.93
CA ILE A 436 -10.10 -11.45 9.02
C ILE A 436 -9.74 -10.44 10.12
N GLY A 437 -8.72 -10.78 10.91
CA GLY A 437 -8.22 -9.91 11.97
C GLY A 437 -7.43 -8.73 11.43
N ASN A 438 -7.53 -7.55 12.05
CA ASN A 438 -6.73 -6.38 11.71
C ASN A 438 -5.36 -6.45 12.42
N ARG A 439 -4.61 -7.52 12.10
CA ARG A 439 -3.37 -7.93 12.78
C ARG A 439 -2.14 -7.61 11.95
N ALA A 440 -1.13 -7.04 12.60
CA ALA A 440 0.15 -6.71 12.00
C ALA A 440 1.07 -7.94 12.01
N ASP A 441 1.85 -8.10 10.94
CA ASP A 441 3.07 -8.90 10.95
C ASP A 441 4.03 -8.31 12.00
N PRO A 442 4.48 -9.11 12.99
CA PRO A 442 5.22 -8.60 14.15
C PRO A 442 6.58 -7.96 13.80
N ILE A 443 7.08 -8.21 12.58
CA ILE A 443 8.32 -7.61 12.08
C ILE A 443 7.99 -6.34 11.29
N SER A 444 7.31 -6.46 10.17
CA SER A 444 7.12 -5.41 9.16
C SER A 444 5.91 -4.51 9.38
N GLY A 445 4.97 -4.91 10.22
CA GLY A 445 3.75 -4.14 10.47
C GLY A 445 2.68 -4.24 9.37
N GLN A 446 2.87 -5.10 8.37
CA GLN A 446 1.87 -5.28 7.31
C GLN A 446 0.69 -6.11 7.80
N LEU A 447 -0.51 -5.84 7.26
CA LEU A 447 -1.71 -6.61 7.61
C LEU A 447 -1.57 -8.06 7.13
N ARG A 448 -1.89 -9.00 8.03
CA ARG A 448 -1.86 -10.44 7.81
C ARG A 448 -3.20 -10.92 7.23
N PHE A 449 -3.25 -11.11 5.91
CA PHE A 449 -4.47 -11.47 5.17
C PHE A 449 -4.65 -12.98 4.91
N MET A 450 -3.62 -13.79 5.16
CA MET A 450 -3.48 -15.13 4.56
C MET A 450 -3.34 -16.27 5.58
N ASP A 451 -3.62 -15.98 6.85
CA ASP A 451 -3.30 -16.87 7.96
C ASP A 451 -4.39 -16.92 9.03
N THR A 452 -5.58 -16.38 8.74
CA THR A 452 -6.69 -16.39 9.69
C THR A 452 -7.18 -17.83 9.89
N VAL A 453 -7.24 -18.27 11.14
CA VAL A 453 -7.77 -19.58 11.51
C VAL A 453 -9.30 -19.52 11.50
N VAL A 454 -9.94 -20.48 10.84
CA VAL A 454 -11.40 -20.55 10.69
C VAL A 454 -11.93 -21.96 10.88
N LYS A 455 -13.22 -22.03 11.25
CA LYS A 455 -14.03 -23.24 11.17
C LYS A 455 -14.99 -23.13 10.00
N VAL A 456 -15.21 -24.24 9.30
CA VAL A 456 -16.11 -24.31 8.16
C VAL A 456 -17.13 -25.42 8.39
N GLU A 457 -18.41 -25.06 8.31
CA GLU A 457 -19.53 -25.97 8.48
C GLU A 457 -20.57 -25.80 7.38
N LYS A 458 -21.26 -26.88 7.03
CA LYS A 458 -22.42 -26.83 6.13
C LYS A 458 -23.59 -26.16 6.86
N VAL A 459 -24.22 -25.19 6.22
CA VAL A 459 -25.47 -24.60 6.72
C VAL A 459 -26.61 -25.54 6.37
N ALA A 460 -27.40 -25.95 7.37
CA ALA A 460 -28.58 -26.77 7.13
C ALA A 460 -29.56 -26.03 6.21
N ALA A 461 -30.16 -26.73 5.25
CA ALA A 461 -31.23 -26.16 4.45
C ALA A 461 -32.36 -25.72 5.39
N SER A 462 -32.81 -24.48 5.27
CA SER A 462 -34.02 -24.00 5.94
C SER A 462 -35.17 -24.93 5.54
N ALA A 463 -35.78 -25.60 6.52
CA ALA A 463 -36.89 -26.53 6.32
C ALA A 463 -38.15 -25.84 5.79
#